data_AF-A0A959UIB6-F1
#
_entry.id   AF-A0A959UIB6-F1
#
_cell.length_a   1.000
_cell.length_b   1.000
_cell.length_c   1.000
_cell.angle_alpha   90.00
_cell.angle_beta   90.00
_cell.angle_gamma   90.00
#
_symmetry.space_group_name_H-M   'P 1'
#
loop_
_entity.id
_entity.type
_entity.pdbx_description
1 polymer ?
#
loop_
_entity_poly.entity_id
_entity_poly.type
_entity_poly.pdbx_seq_one_letter_code
_entity_poly.pdbx_strand_id
1 'polypeptide(L)'
;MISQIYQTGFLLVFSLLISTAFAQNDSILVGKVNRAELQKDHFGQLFLEEYKQYHPNNELLENFGSDLYDLEIILVMATWCHDSQLQVPRFFKILDLLNYNTSEIDIYTVDKQKLCGDFDISNFNIELVPTFIFYRDGAEIGRIIESPLYTLEKDMLMMLND
;
A
#
# COMPACT_ATOMS: atom_id res chain seq x y z
N MET A 1 75.89 -26.45 -9.90
CA MET A 1 75.33 -26.61 -11.25
C MET A 1 73.91 -27.10 -11.11
N ILE A 2 72.96 -26.34 -11.67
CA ILE A 2 71.73 -26.82 -12.34
C ILE A 2 70.70 -27.49 -11.40
N SER A 3 69.44 -27.09 -11.29
CA SER A 3 68.66 -26.02 -11.92
C SER A 3 67.34 -25.93 -11.16
N GLN A 4 66.84 -24.70 -11.03
CA GLN A 4 65.43 -24.40 -10.80
C GLN A 4 64.54 -25.13 -11.83
N ILE A 5 63.34 -25.55 -11.43
CA ILE A 5 62.11 -25.39 -12.22
C ILE A 5 60.97 -25.16 -11.20
N TYR A 6 60.55 -23.91 -11.12
CA TYR A 6 59.23 -23.53 -10.64
C TYR A 6 58.28 -23.66 -11.84
N GLN A 7 57.25 -24.50 -11.75
CA GLN A 7 56.10 -24.40 -12.65
C GLN A 7 54.86 -24.13 -11.81
N THR A 8 54.62 -22.83 -11.68
CA THR A 8 53.34 -22.13 -11.59
C THR A 8 52.09 -23.00 -11.68
N GLY A 9 51.52 -23.35 -10.53
CA GLY A 9 50.12 -23.77 -10.44
C GLY A 9 49.22 -22.53 -10.40
N PHE A 10 48.57 -22.21 -11.52
CA PHE A 10 47.52 -21.19 -11.58
C PHE A 10 46.26 -21.76 -10.94
N LEU A 11 46.01 -21.42 -9.67
CA LEU A 11 44.76 -21.72 -8.99
C LEU A 11 43.65 -20.84 -9.60
N LEU A 12 42.89 -21.41 -10.54
CA LEU A 12 41.60 -20.85 -10.96
C LEU A 12 40.62 -20.98 -9.79
N VAL A 13 40.56 -19.96 -8.95
CA VAL A 13 39.46 -19.79 -8.01
C VAL A 13 38.27 -19.31 -8.82
N PHE A 14 37.46 -20.26 -9.32
CA PHE A 14 36.16 -19.97 -9.89
C PHE A 14 35.27 -19.50 -8.74
N SER A 15 35.20 -18.18 -8.49
CA SER A 15 34.24 -17.63 -7.53
C SER A 15 32.85 -17.82 -8.13
N LEU A 16 32.18 -18.88 -7.68
CA LEU A 16 30.77 -19.08 -7.94
C LEU A 16 30.04 -17.91 -7.28
N LEU A 17 29.76 -16.86 -8.06
CA LEU A 17 28.78 -15.84 -7.69
C LEU A 17 27.43 -16.54 -7.66
N ILE A 18 27.11 -17.12 -6.51
CA ILE A 18 25.77 -17.59 -6.21
C ILE A 18 24.93 -16.33 -6.10
N SER A 19 24.31 -15.91 -7.20
CA SER A 19 23.16 -15.00 -7.14
C SER A 19 22.06 -15.76 -6.42
N THR A 20 21.98 -15.59 -5.10
CA THR A 20 20.82 -16.04 -4.34
C THR A 20 19.64 -15.20 -4.82
N ALA A 21 18.81 -15.76 -5.70
CA ALA A 21 17.46 -15.25 -5.89
C ALA A 21 16.75 -15.42 -4.54
N PHE A 22 16.55 -14.32 -3.82
CA PHE A 22 15.66 -14.32 -2.66
C PHE A 22 14.25 -14.57 -3.18
N ALA A 23 13.79 -15.83 -3.09
CA ALA A 23 12.36 -16.10 -3.17
C ALA A 23 11.74 -15.55 -1.89
N GLN A 24 11.29 -14.30 -1.92
CA GLN A 24 10.45 -13.75 -0.86
C GLN A 24 9.13 -14.52 -0.90
N ASN A 25 8.91 -15.35 0.12
CA ASN A 25 7.66 -16.06 0.30
C ASN A 25 6.65 -15.08 0.91
N ASP A 26 6.08 -14.22 0.07
CA ASP A 26 5.10 -13.23 0.49
C ASP A 26 3.74 -13.92 0.65
N SER A 27 3.41 -14.28 1.89
CA SER A 27 2.04 -14.67 2.21
C SER A 27 1.11 -13.48 1.93
N ILE A 28 0.07 -13.73 1.12
CA ILE A 28 -0.99 -12.75 0.89
C ILE A 28 -1.67 -12.45 2.23
N LEU A 29 -1.76 -11.17 2.58
CA LEU A 29 -2.46 -10.72 3.77
C LEU A 29 -3.97 -10.76 3.49
N VAL A 30 -4.73 -11.41 4.37
CA VAL A 30 -6.18 -11.62 4.22
C VAL A 30 -6.86 -11.41 5.56
N GLY A 31 -8.00 -10.70 5.55
CA GLY A 31 -8.83 -10.41 6.72
C GLY A 31 -8.84 -8.93 7.10
N LYS A 32 -9.52 -8.62 8.21
CA LYS A 32 -9.50 -7.28 8.81
C LYS A 32 -8.17 -7.04 9.53
N VAL A 33 -7.51 -5.94 9.22
CA VAL A 33 -6.16 -5.63 9.72
C VAL A 33 -6.08 -4.17 10.16
N ASN A 34 -4.98 -3.80 10.82
CA ASN A 34 -4.63 -2.40 11.06
C ASN A 34 -3.46 -1.93 10.18
N ARG A 35 -3.19 -0.62 10.19
CA ARG A 35 -2.09 -0.03 9.44
C ARG A 35 -0.71 -0.63 9.78
N ALA A 36 -0.46 -0.97 11.04
CA ALA A 36 0.84 -1.52 11.44
C ALA A 36 1.08 -2.91 10.81
N GLU A 37 0.03 -3.68 10.54
CA GLU A 37 0.12 -4.94 9.79
C GLU A 37 0.42 -4.74 8.32
N LEU A 38 -0.13 -3.68 7.69
CA LEU A 38 0.24 -3.28 6.33
C LEU A 38 1.72 -2.87 6.19
N GLN A 39 2.37 -2.52 7.29
CA GLN A 39 3.77 -2.06 7.30
C GLN A 39 4.77 -3.17 7.60
N LYS A 40 4.34 -4.44 7.52
CA LYS A 40 5.19 -5.63 7.71
C LYS A 40 5.57 -6.27 6.37
N ASP A 41 6.61 -7.10 6.42
CA ASP A 41 7.05 -7.96 5.32
C ASP A 41 7.29 -7.19 4.01
N HIS A 42 7.12 -7.84 2.85
CA HIS A 42 7.38 -7.22 1.55
C HIS A 42 6.44 -6.04 1.26
N PHE A 43 5.14 -6.20 1.51
CA PHE A 43 4.19 -5.11 1.28
C PHE A 43 4.53 -3.86 2.12
N GLY A 44 5.00 -4.04 3.35
CA GLY A 44 5.45 -2.94 4.20
C GLY A 44 6.67 -2.19 3.66
N GLN A 45 7.57 -2.87 2.94
CA GLN A 45 8.69 -2.21 2.26
C GLN A 45 8.18 -1.32 1.12
N LEU A 46 7.30 -1.85 0.27
CA LEU A 46 6.65 -1.09 -0.81
C LEU A 46 5.84 0.09 -0.24
N PHE A 47 5.11 -0.15 0.85
CA PHE A 47 4.36 0.89 1.55
C PHE A 47 5.28 2.04 1.95
N LEU A 48 6.38 1.73 2.65
CA LEU A 48 7.28 2.76 3.15
C LEU A 48 7.98 3.53 2.02
N GLU A 49 8.34 2.83 0.94
CA GLU A 49 8.94 3.44 -0.24
C GLU A 49 7.97 4.43 -0.89
N GLU A 50 6.77 3.98 -1.26
CA GLU A 50 5.77 4.83 -1.92
C GLU A 50 5.31 5.99 -1.03
N TYR A 51 5.10 5.74 0.26
CA TYR A 51 4.76 6.78 1.24
C TYR A 51 5.79 7.91 1.31
N LYS A 52 7.08 7.59 1.13
CA LYS A 52 8.17 8.58 1.12
C LYS A 52 8.30 9.30 -0.21
N GLN A 53 8.07 8.59 -1.32
CA GLN A 53 8.20 9.16 -2.66
C GLN A 53 7.04 10.07 -3.03
N TYR A 54 5.85 9.81 -2.50
CA TYR A 54 4.69 10.62 -2.81
C TYR A 54 4.67 11.95 -2.07
N HIS A 55 4.49 13.02 -2.84
CA HIS A 55 4.38 14.39 -2.37
C HIS A 55 3.02 14.93 -2.82
N PRO A 56 2.01 14.98 -1.94
CA PRO A 56 0.71 15.54 -2.26
C PRO A 56 0.79 17.03 -2.59
N ASN A 57 -0.20 17.55 -3.30
CA ASN A 57 -0.34 18.97 -3.54
C ASN A 57 -0.76 19.69 -2.24
N ASN A 58 0.19 20.41 -1.63
CA ASN A 58 -0.04 21.15 -0.38
C ASN A 58 -1.17 22.21 -0.51
N GLU A 59 -1.34 22.85 -1.67
CA GLU A 59 -2.43 23.83 -1.89
C GLU A 59 -3.80 23.17 -1.78
N LEU A 60 -3.92 21.89 -2.17
CA LEU A 60 -5.15 21.13 -2.00
C LEU A 60 -5.33 20.72 -0.54
N LEU A 61 -4.26 20.28 0.15
CA LEU A 61 -4.35 19.88 1.55
C LEU A 61 -4.87 21.01 2.46
N GLU A 62 -4.54 22.26 2.16
CA GLU A 62 -5.03 23.43 2.91
C GLU A 62 -6.55 23.63 2.83
N ASN A 63 -7.23 23.05 1.82
CA ASN A 63 -8.66 23.22 1.60
C ASN A 63 -9.54 22.18 2.29
N PHE A 64 -8.98 21.20 3.02
CA PHE A 64 -9.78 20.16 3.70
C PHE A 64 -10.48 20.64 4.98
N GLY A 65 -10.05 21.78 5.56
CA GLY A 65 -10.73 22.45 6.67
C GLY A 65 -11.30 21.51 7.75
N SER A 66 -12.60 21.64 7.99
CA SER A 66 -13.41 20.82 8.92
C SER A 66 -13.99 19.57 8.26
N ASP A 67 -13.74 19.32 6.98
CA ASP A 67 -14.46 18.32 6.19
C ASP A 67 -14.11 16.89 6.59
N LEU A 68 -13.03 16.73 7.35
CA LEU A 68 -12.58 15.46 7.91
C LEU A 68 -13.27 15.12 9.24
N TYR A 69 -14.00 16.06 9.86
CA TYR A 69 -14.80 15.74 11.04
C TYR A 69 -15.94 14.80 10.66
N ASP A 70 -16.17 13.80 11.51
CA ASP A 70 -17.20 12.77 11.33
C ASP A 70 -17.08 11.96 10.02
N LEU A 71 -15.91 11.99 9.38
CA LEU A 71 -15.61 11.21 8.20
C LEU A 71 -15.18 9.80 8.59
N GLU A 72 -16.00 8.82 8.27
CA GLU A 72 -15.72 7.40 8.42
C GLU A 72 -15.15 6.85 7.11
N ILE A 73 -14.10 6.02 7.21
CA ILE A 73 -13.39 5.50 6.04
C ILE A 73 -13.30 3.98 6.14
N ILE A 74 -13.74 3.31 5.07
CA ILE A 74 -13.52 1.88 4.87
C ILE A 74 -12.56 1.71 3.69
N LEU A 75 -11.51 0.91 3.89
CA LEU A 75 -10.54 0.55 2.86
C LEU A 75 -10.63 -0.94 2.59
N VAL A 76 -10.96 -1.32 1.35
CA VAL A 76 -10.79 -2.70 0.87
C VAL A 76 -9.64 -2.75 -0.12
N MET A 77 -8.63 -3.58 0.16
CA MET A 77 -7.39 -3.62 -0.62
C MET A 77 -6.81 -5.02 -0.76
N ALA A 78 -5.80 -5.17 -1.61
CA ALA A 78 -5.08 -6.43 -1.79
C ALA A 78 -3.56 -6.19 -1.85
N THR A 79 -2.78 -6.84 -0.99
CA THR A 79 -1.32 -6.63 -0.94
C THR A 79 -0.57 -7.09 -2.19
N TRP A 80 -1.18 -7.98 -2.98
CA TRP A 80 -0.67 -8.46 -4.26
C TRP A 80 -1.04 -7.55 -5.45
N CYS A 81 -1.90 -6.55 -5.27
CA CYS A 81 -2.35 -5.67 -6.35
C CYS A 81 -1.44 -4.44 -6.47
N HIS A 82 -1.01 -4.14 -7.69
CA HIS A 82 -0.13 -3.00 -7.99
C HIS A 82 -0.80 -1.66 -7.63
N ASP A 83 -2.08 -1.45 -7.97
CA ASP A 83 -2.79 -0.24 -7.58
C ASP A 83 -2.91 -0.10 -6.05
N SER A 84 -2.99 -1.21 -5.32
CA SER A 84 -3.01 -1.16 -3.84
C SER A 84 -1.64 -0.78 -3.29
N GLN A 85 -0.56 -1.29 -3.90
CA GLN A 85 0.81 -0.92 -3.55
C GLN A 85 1.10 0.56 -3.81
N LEU A 86 0.50 1.14 -4.86
CA LEU A 86 0.65 2.56 -5.19
C LEU A 86 -0.26 3.47 -4.36
N GLN A 87 -1.56 3.21 -4.33
CA GLN A 87 -2.54 4.21 -3.86
C GLN A 87 -2.75 4.16 -2.35
N VAL A 88 -2.63 3.00 -1.71
CA VAL A 88 -2.83 2.89 -0.25
C VAL A 88 -1.77 3.69 0.53
N PRO A 89 -0.46 3.60 0.24
CA PRO A 89 0.53 4.40 0.96
C PRO A 89 0.36 5.90 0.74
N ARG A 90 0.01 6.31 -0.48
CA ARG A 90 -0.31 7.71 -0.81
C ARG A 90 -1.49 8.24 -0.03
N PHE A 91 -2.54 7.44 0.09
CA PHE A 91 -3.72 7.75 0.87
C PHE A 91 -3.39 7.98 2.34
N PHE A 92 -2.65 7.06 2.97
CA PHE A 92 -2.18 7.25 4.34
C PHE A 92 -1.28 8.48 4.51
N LYS A 93 -0.44 8.81 3.51
CA LYS A 93 0.38 10.02 3.51
C LYS A 93 -0.46 11.29 3.56
N ILE A 94 -1.52 11.35 2.76
CA ILE A 94 -2.46 12.47 2.75
C ILE A 94 -3.14 12.59 4.11
N LEU A 95 -3.72 11.50 4.61
CA LEU A 95 -4.43 11.49 5.89
C LEU A 95 -3.54 11.88 7.08
N ASP A 96 -2.28 11.43 7.10
CA ASP A 96 -1.32 11.80 8.13
C ASP A 96 -0.99 13.31 8.10
N LEU A 97 -0.82 13.89 6.90
CA LEU A 97 -0.57 15.32 6.75
C LEU A 97 -1.79 16.17 7.13
N LEU A 98 -2.98 15.62 6.94
CA LEU A 98 -4.26 16.21 7.35
C LEU A 98 -4.58 15.96 8.84
N ASN A 99 -3.72 15.27 9.58
CA ASN A 99 -3.91 14.88 10.98
C ASN A 99 -5.21 14.05 11.23
N TYR A 100 -5.66 13.30 10.23
CA TYR A 100 -6.76 12.35 10.40
C TYR A 100 -6.33 11.18 11.29
N ASN A 101 -7.23 10.69 12.15
CA ASN A 101 -6.94 9.53 12.99
C ASN A 101 -6.98 8.23 12.17
N THR A 102 -5.87 7.89 11.50
CA THR A 102 -5.78 6.71 10.64
C THR A 102 -5.99 5.37 11.35
N SER A 103 -6.07 5.35 12.68
CA SER A 103 -6.43 4.15 13.46
C SER A 103 -7.94 3.83 13.45
N GLU A 104 -8.78 4.79 13.04
CA GLU A 104 -10.24 4.63 12.89
C GLU A 104 -10.65 4.07 11.53
N ILE A 105 -9.70 3.90 10.61
CA ILE A 105 -9.97 3.33 9.28
C ILE A 105 -10.22 1.83 9.42
N ASP A 106 -11.34 1.40 8.88
CA ASP A 106 -11.69 -0.01 8.78
C ASP A 106 -11.03 -0.63 7.54
N ILE A 107 -9.97 -1.42 7.75
CA ILE A 107 -9.14 -1.97 6.66
C ILE A 107 -9.42 -3.46 6.48
N TYR A 108 -9.86 -3.84 5.28
CA TYR A 108 -10.11 -5.20 4.86
C TYR A 108 -9.14 -5.59 3.75
N THR A 109 -8.42 -6.69 3.93
CA THR A 109 -7.47 -7.24 2.95
C THR A 109 -8.03 -8.52 2.33
N VAL A 110 -7.87 -8.66 1.01
CA VAL A 110 -8.49 -9.78 0.27
C VAL A 110 -7.49 -10.64 -0.51
N ASP A 111 -7.85 -11.90 -0.69
CA ASP A 111 -7.13 -12.84 -1.55
C ASP A 111 -7.37 -12.55 -3.05
N LYS A 112 -6.82 -13.40 -3.94
CA LYS A 112 -6.98 -13.25 -5.40
C LYS A 112 -8.43 -13.47 -5.89
N GLN A 113 -9.29 -14.04 -5.06
CA GLN A 113 -10.72 -14.24 -5.34
C GLN A 113 -11.58 -13.12 -4.71
N LYS A 114 -10.94 -12.10 -4.12
CA LYS A 114 -11.60 -11.00 -3.37
C LYS A 114 -12.36 -11.48 -2.14
N LEU A 115 -11.91 -12.58 -1.53
CA LEU A 115 -12.43 -13.06 -0.25
C LEU A 115 -11.60 -12.48 0.90
N CYS A 116 -12.27 -12.07 1.98
CA CYS A 116 -11.65 -11.46 3.16
C CYS A 116 -11.55 -12.44 4.35
N GLY A 117 -11.12 -13.67 4.08
CA GLY A 117 -11.07 -14.72 5.10
C GLY A 117 -12.47 -15.01 5.66
N ASP A 118 -12.63 -14.89 6.98
CA ASP A 118 -13.92 -15.09 7.65
C ASP A 118 -14.81 -13.82 7.68
N PHE A 119 -14.32 -12.69 7.18
CA PHE A 119 -15.07 -11.43 7.14
C PHE A 119 -15.93 -11.35 5.88
N ASP A 120 -17.22 -11.13 6.06
CA ASP A 120 -18.13 -10.84 4.95
C ASP A 120 -18.07 -9.36 4.56
N ILE A 121 -17.57 -9.11 3.34
CA ILE A 121 -17.45 -7.78 2.74
C ILE A 121 -18.43 -7.58 1.57
N SER A 122 -19.40 -8.50 1.36
CA SER A 122 -20.30 -8.43 0.21
C SER A 122 -21.09 -7.13 0.16
N ASN A 123 -21.44 -6.58 1.33
CA ASN A 123 -22.20 -5.34 1.44
C ASN A 123 -21.45 -4.09 0.95
N PHE A 124 -20.12 -4.16 0.81
CA PHE A 124 -19.32 -3.05 0.28
C PHE A 124 -19.33 -2.98 -1.25
N ASN A 125 -19.83 -4.01 -1.94
CA ASN A 125 -19.90 -4.09 -3.41
C ASN A 125 -18.54 -3.84 -4.08
N ILE A 126 -17.52 -4.61 -3.68
CA ILE A 126 -16.14 -4.43 -4.14
C ILE A 126 -15.90 -5.13 -5.48
N GLU A 127 -15.82 -4.33 -6.54
CA GLU A 127 -15.49 -4.83 -7.88
C GLU A 127 -13.99 -4.77 -8.18
N LEU A 128 -13.25 -3.83 -7.61
CA LEU A 128 -11.81 -3.62 -7.86
C LEU A 128 -11.09 -3.18 -6.58
N VAL A 129 -9.75 -3.30 -6.54
CA VAL A 129 -8.94 -2.99 -5.35
C VAL A 129 -7.71 -2.15 -5.70
N PRO A 130 -7.36 -1.12 -4.90
CA PRO A 130 -8.03 -0.74 -3.65
C PRO A 130 -9.33 0.00 -3.93
N THR A 131 -10.28 -0.07 -3.00
CA THR A 131 -11.45 0.80 -2.98
C THR A 131 -11.47 1.53 -1.64
N PHE A 132 -11.46 2.86 -1.68
CA PHE A 132 -11.61 3.74 -0.53
C PHE A 132 -13.06 4.20 -0.50
N ILE A 133 -13.79 3.91 0.56
CA ILE A 133 -15.21 4.26 0.72
C ILE A 133 -15.33 5.26 1.87
N PHE A 134 -16.03 6.35 1.61
CA PHE A 134 -16.19 7.48 2.51
C PHE A 134 -17.64 7.56 2.98
N TYR A 135 -17.81 7.62 4.29
CA TYR A 135 -19.11 7.72 4.94
C TYR A 135 -19.18 8.98 5.79
N ARG A 136 -20.37 9.57 5.88
CA ARG A 136 -20.71 10.65 6.81
C ARG A 136 -22.13 10.42 7.30
N ASP A 137 -22.33 10.53 8.61
CA ASP A 137 -23.63 10.27 9.25
C ASP A 137 -24.25 8.90 8.88
N GLY A 138 -23.39 7.88 8.70
CA GLY A 138 -23.80 6.52 8.30
C GLY A 138 -24.23 6.36 6.84
N ALA A 139 -24.14 7.41 6.01
CA ALA A 139 -24.41 7.35 4.58
C ALA A 139 -23.10 7.38 3.78
N GLU A 140 -23.02 6.57 2.72
CA GLU A 140 -21.90 6.64 1.78
C GLU A 140 -22.00 7.92 0.97
N ILE A 141 -20.97 8.76 1.05
CA ILE A 141 -20.89 10.02 0.30
C ILE A 141 -20.07 9.86 -0.99
N GLY A 142 -19.23 8.82 -1.08
CA GLY A 142 -18.46 8.54 -2.27
C GLY A 142 -17.43 7.44 -2.07
N ARG A 143 -16.78 7.05 -3.18
CA ARG A 143 -15.68 6.08 -3.19
C ARG A 143 -14.68 6.37 -4.30
N ILE A 144 -13.41 6.03 -4.06
CA ILE A 144 -12.35 6.02 -5.08
C ILE A 144 -11.99 4.55 -5.35
N ILE A 145 -12.04 4.15 -6.62
CA ILE A 145 -11.85 2.76 -7.06
C ILE A 145 -10.57 2.65 -7.89
N GLU A 146 -9.68 1.74 -7.48
CA GLU A 146 -8.31 1.55 -7.97
C GLU A 146 -7.46 2.81 -7.90
N SER A 147 -7.59 3.69 -8.89
CA SER A 147 -6.82 4.91 -9.06
C SER A 147 -7.74 6.14 -9.11
N PRO A 148 -7.30 7.30 -8.58
CA PRO A 148 -8.07 8.53 -8.64
C PRO A 148 -8.24 9.00 -10.09
N LEU A 149 -9.33 9.73 -10.36
CA LEU A 149 -9.59 10.41 -11.63
C LEU A 149 -8.59 11.55 -11.86
N TYR A 150 -8.23 12.29 -10.80
CA TYR A 150 -7.18 13.30 -10.85
C TYR A 150 -6.00 12.95 -9.95
N THR A 151 -6.18 13.15 -8.65
CA THR A 151 -5.26 12.75 -7.58
C THR A 151 -6.09 12.41 -6.35
N LEU A 152 -5.55 11.65 -5.40
CA LEU A 152 -6.32 11.23 -4.22
C LEU A 152 -6.85 12.43 -3.44
N GLU A 153 -6.00 13.43 -3.17
CA GLU A 153 -6.39 14.63 -2.44
C GLU A 153 -7.40 15.49 -3.20
N LYS A 154 -7.33 15.55 -4.53
CA LYS A 154 -8.30 16.31 -5.33
C LYS A 154 -9.66 15.62 -5.38
N ASP A 155 -9.68 14.31 -5.60
CA ASP A 155 -10.91 13.54 -5.67
C ASP A 155 -11.60 13.50 -4.30
N MET A 156 -10.83 13.36 -3.22
CA MET A 156 -11.34 13.48 -1.85
C MET A 156 -11.98 14.84 -1.61
N LEU A 157 -11.32 15.95 -1.94
CA LEU A 157 -11.92 17.29 -1.79
C LEU A 157 -13.21 17.46 -2.58
N MET A 158 -13.26 16.95 -3.81
CA MET A 158 -14.46 17.02 -4.62
C MET A 158 -15.63 16.28 -3.96
N MET A 159 -15.40 15.04 -3.49
CA MET A 159 -16.44 14.26 -2.80
C MET A 159 -16.89 14.89 -1.48
N LEU A 160 -16.00 15.54 -0.74
CA LEU A 160 -16.33 16.10 0.58
C LEU A 160 -17.08 17.43 0.50
N ASN A 161 -17.01 18.13 -0.64
CA ASN A 161 -17.61 19.44 -0.89
C ASN A 161 -18.90 19.40 -1.73
N ASP A 162 -19.36 18.22 -2.13
CA ASP A 162 -20.64 18.00 -2.83
C ASP A 162 -21.83 17.98 -1.85
#